data_AF-A0A661KB24-F1
#
_entry.id   AF-A0A661KB24-F1
#
_cell.length_a   1.000
_cell.length_b   1.000
_cell.length_c   1.000
_cell.angle_alpha   90.00
_cell.angle_beta   90.00
_cell.angle_gamma   90.00
#
_symmetry.space_group_name_H-M   'P 1'
#
loop_
_entity.id
_entity.type
_entity.pdbx_description
1 polymer ?
#
loop_
_entity_poly.entity_id
_entity_poly.type
_entity_poly.pdbx_seq_one_letter_code
_entity_poly.pdbx_strand_id
1 'polypeptide(L)'
;MEEKGKPIEKMTVKELRVVAKELGAEGVSGMKKDELLAFIRKAKGLPEERPKKVVRKKTKRVWSVKELKEKIKSIKAKRAEALQKGDRRMATIYKRQINRLKKRTRKAAQLALESQG
;
A
#
# COMPACT_ATOMS: atom_id res chain seq x y z
N MET A 1 10.58 38.13 -6.87
CA MET A 1 10.08 37.48 -8.10
C MET A 1 9.72 36.05 -7.76
N GLU A 2 8.42 35.75 -7.80
CA GLU A 2 7.90 34.38 -7.67
C GLU A 2 8.27 33.57 -8.91
N GLU A 3 9.13 32.57 -8.77
CA GLU A 3 9.22 31.50 -9.76
C GLU A 3 8.60 30.24 -9.16
N LYS A 4 7.28 30.11 -9.34
CA LYS A 4 6.54 28.86 -9.13
C LYS A 4 6.92 27.87 -10.24
N GLY A 5 8.19 27.48 -10.28
CA GLY A 5 8.71 26.40 -11.10
C GLY A 5 8.26 25.04 -10.55
N LYS A 6 8.24 24.01 -11.41
CA LYS A 6 7.87 22.63 -11.07
C LYS A 6 8.43 22.22 -9.69
N PRO A 7 7.67 21.48 -8.85
CA PRO A 7 8.23 20.94 -7.61
C PRO A 7 9.50 20.14 -7.91
N ILE A 8 10.58 20.37 -7.14
CA ILE A 8 11.91 19.79 -7.38
C ILE A 8 11.81 18.25 -7.49
N GLU A 9 10.91 17.61 -6.74
CA GLU A 9 10.63 16.16 -6.80
C GLU A 9 10.14 15.66 -8.18
N LYS A 10 9.42 16.51 -8.92
CA LYS A 10 8.86 16.22 -10.24
C LYS A 10 9.83 16.56 -11.37
N MET A 11 10.96 17.21 -11.07
CA MET A 11 12.00 17.45 -12.07
C MET A 11 12.65 16.14 -12.50
N THR A 12 13.03 16.10 -13.76
CA THR A 12 13.83 15.03 -14.35
C THR A 12 15.27 15.09 -13.85
N VAL A 13 16.00 13.97 -13.89
CA VAL A 13 17.39 13.91 -13.40
C VAL A 13 18.28 14.94 -14.10
N LYS A 14 18.02 15.23 -15.38
CA LYS A 14 18.75 16.25 -16.15
C LYS A 14 18.54 17.66 -15.58
N GLU A 15 17.28 18.04 -15.32
CA GLU A 15 16.93 19.33 -14.70
C GLU A 15 17.56 19.44 -13.30
N LEU A 16 17.55 18.36 -12.51
CA LEU A 16 18.19 18.34 -11.18
C LEU A 16 19.71 18.51 -11.25
N ARG A 17 20.38 17.93 -12.26
CA ARG A 17 21.83 18.12 -12.44
C ARG A 17 22.20 19.55 -12.78
N VAL A 18 21.40 20.23 -13.61
CA VAL A 18 21.62 21.64 -13.97
C VAL A 18 21.49 22.52 -12.72
N VAL A 19 20.41 22.37 -11.96
CA VAL A 19 20.18 23.13 -10.73
C VAL A 19 21.26 22.84 -9.67
N ALA A 20 21.69 21.58 -9.53
CA ALA A 20 22.76 21.24 -8.60
C ALA A 20 24.11 21.86 -9.03
N LYS A 21 24.40 21.91 -10.33
CA LYS A 21 25.62 22.54 -10.86
C LYS A 21 25.61 24.06 -10.66
N GLU A 22 24.47 24.72 -10.87
CA GLU A 22 24.28 26.16 -10.59
C GLU A 22 24.48 26.49 -9.10
N LEU A 23 24.16 25.54 -8.22
CA LEU A 23 24.37 25.64 -6.77
C LEU A 23 25.78 25.20 -6.32
N GLY A 24 26.69 24.92 -7.25
CA GLY A 24 28.10 24.60 -6.95
C GLY A 24 28.40 23.13 -6.65
N ALA A 25 27.54 22.18 -7.02
CA ALA A 25 27.83 20.76 -6.86
C ALA A 25 28.85 20.25 -7.90
N GLU A 26 29.97 19.73 -7.42
CA GLU A 26 30.94 18.97 -8.24
C GLU A 26 30.53 17.49 -8.31
N GLY A 27 30.81 16.82 -9.44
CA GLY A 27 30.50 15.38 -9.59
C GLY A 27 29.03 15.02 -9.88
N VAL A 28 28.19 15.99 -10.27
CA VAL A 28 26.75 15.80 -10.58
C VAL A 28 26.41 14.70 -11.60
N SER A 29 27.36 14.28 -12.44
CA SER A 29 27.15 13.20 -13.41
C SER A 29 26.99 11.83 -12.74
N GLY A 30 27.65 11.60 -11.59
CA GLY A 30 27.62 10.34 -10.84
C GLY A 30 26.53 10.25 -9.78
N MET A 31 25.87 11.36 -9.44
CA MET A 31 24.88 11.40 -8.37
C MET A 31 23.55 10.75 -8.78
N LYS A 32 22.97 9.99 -7.84
CA LYS A 32 21.61 9.43 -7.98
C LYS A 32 20.57 10.53 -7.83
N LYS A 33 19.34 10.29 -8.32
CA LYS A 33 18.24 11.27 -8.25
C LYS A 33 18.00 11.77 -6.81
N ASP A 34 18.06 10.87 -5.84
CA ASP A 34 17.80 11.20 -4.43
C ASP A 34 18.90 12.08 -3.83
N GLU A 35 20.16 11.86 -4.22
CA GLU A 35 21.31 12.65 -3.77
C GLU A 35 21.27 14.08 -4.34
N LEU A 36 20.89 14.22 -5.62
CA LEU A 36 20.67 15.54 -6.24
C LEU A 36 19.54 16.31 -5.55
N LEU A 37 18.44 15.64 -5.21
CA LEU A 37 17.33 16.24 -4.46
C LEU A 37 17.76 16.71 -3.07
N ALA A 38 18.55 15.91 -2.36
CA ALA A 38 19.06 16.24 -1.03
C ALA A 38 19.99 17.46 -1.08
N PHE A 39 20.93 17.51 -2.04
CA PHE A 39 21.83 18.64 -2.22
C PHE A 39 21.07 19.94 -2.51
N ILE A 40 20.13 19.91 -3.46
CA ILE A 40 19.35 21.09 -3.83
C ILE A 40 18.47 21.57 -2.67
N ARG A 41 17.87 20.66 -1.90
CA ARG A 41 17.09 21.01 -0.70
C ARG A 41 17.94 21.68 0.37
N LYS A 42 19.13 21.12 0.62
CA LYS A 42 20.10 21.65 1.59
C LYS A 42 20.60 23.04 1.17
N ALA A 43 20.95 23.22 -0.10
CA ALA A 43 21.43 24.49 -0.65
C ALA A 43 20.33 25.58 -0.67
N LYS A 44 19.06 25.20 -0.85
CA LYS A 44 17.92 26.14 -0.82
C LYS A 44 17.34 26.37 0.59
N GLY A 45 17.89 25.73 1.63
CA GLY A 45 17.43 25.90 3.01
C GLY A 45 16.04 25.35 3.31
N LEU A 46 15.52 24.42 2.49
CA LEU A 46 14.23 23.78 2.76
C LEU A 46 14.41 22.60 3.73
N PRO A 47 13.49 22.41 4.71
CA PRO A 47 13.53 21.26 5.60
C PRO A 47 13.40 19.96 4.80
N GLU A 48 14.13 18.93 5.22
CA GLU A 48 14.05 17.58 4.62
C GLU A 48 12.61 17.06 4.71
N GLU A 49 11.85 17.21 3.62
CA GLU A 49 10.60 16.47 3.47
C GLU A 49 10.95 14.98 3.37
N ARG A 50 10.76 14.30 4.50
CA ARG A 50 10.80 12.84 4.66
C ARG A 50 10.12 12.19 3.46
N PRO A 51 10.66 11.09 2.90
CA PRO A 51 10.10 10.48 1.71
C PRO A 51 8.60 10.27 1.90
N LYS A 52 7.80 10.92 1.04
CA LYS A 52 6.34 10.74 1.01
C LYS A 52 6.11 9.25 0.98
N LYS A 53 5.49 8.73 2.05
CA LYS A 53 5.17 7.30 2.20
C LYS A 53 4.57 6.86 0.88
N VAL A 54 5.34 6.12 0.08
CA VAL A 54 4.83 5.45 -1.11
C VAL A 54 3.65 4.67 -0.57
N VAL A 55 2.43 5.03 -0.97
CA VAL A 55 1.24 4.27 -0.60
C VAL A 55 1.40 2.95 -1.33
N ARG A 56 2.19 2.04 -0.74
CA ARG A 56 2.30 0.65 -1.16
C ARG A 56 0.85 0.22 -1.24
N LYS A 57 0.35 -0.04 -2.46
CA LYS A 57 -0.97 -0.63 -2.68
C LYS A 57 -1.09 -1.71 -1.63
N LYS A 58 -1.97 -1.51 -0.64
CA LYS A 58 -2.09 -2.42 0.51
C LYS A 58 -2.18 -3.81 -0.09
N THR A 59 -1.10 -4.58 -0.01
CA THR A 59 -1.05 -5.94 -0.51
C THR A 59 -2.23 -6.61 0.17
N LYS A 60 -3.18 -7.12 -0.62
CA LYS A 60 -4.40 -7.72 -0.09
C LYS A 60 -3.94 -8.73 0.96
N ARG A 61 -4.27 -8.47 2.23
CA ARG A 61 -3.81 -9.29 3.36
C ARG A 61 -4.13 -10.73 3.03
N VAL A 62 -3.10 -11.54 2.80
CA VAL A 62 -3.24 -12.97 2.48
C VAL A 62 -3.67 -13.63 3.78
N TRP A 63 -4.97 -13.92 3.91
CA TRP A 63 -5.47 -14.63 5.08
C TRP A 63 -5.04 -16.09 4.99
N SER A 64 -4.51 -16.61 6.08
CA SER A 64 -4.21 -18.04 6.16
C SER A 64 -5.49 -18.86 6.15
N VAL A 65 -5.40 -20.13 5.75
CA VAL A 65 -6.53 -21.07 5.79
C VAL A 65 -7.11 -21.18 7.20
N LYS A 66 -6.26 -21.12 8.24
CA LYS A 66 -6.66 -21.19 9.65
C LYS A 66 -7.49 -19.96 10.05
N GLU A 67 -6.99 -18.76 9.77
CA GLU A 67 -7.71 -17.50 10.06
C GLU A 67 -9.07 -17.45 9.35
N LEU A 68 -9.14 -17.92 8.10
CA LEU A 68 -10.38 -18.01 7.35
C LEU A 68 -11.40 -18.94 8.02
N LYS A 69 -10.96 -20.08 8.56
CA LYS A 69 -11.83 -21.04 9.26
C LYS A 69 -12.33 -20.49 10.60
N GLU A 70 -11.49 -19.82 11.37
CA GLU A 70 -11.88 -19.14 12.61
C GLU A 70 -12.96 -18.09 12.35
N LYS A 71 -12.78 -17.29 11.29
CA LYS A 71 -13.76 -16.28 10.87
C LYS A 71 -15.08 -16.91 10.41
N ILE A 72 -15.04 -18.07 9.77
CA ILE A 72 -16.26 -18.82 9.44
C ILE A 72 -16.99 -19.25 10.72
N LYS A 73 -16.27 -19.72 11.74
CA LYS A 73 -16.87 -20.14 13.03
C LYS A 73 -17.59 -18.96 13.70
N SER A 74 -16.96 -17.78 13.74
CA SER A 74 -17.59 -16.60 14.35
C SER A 74 -18.82 -16.11 13.59
N ILE A 75 -18.79 -16.08 12.25
CA ILE A 75 -19.97 -15.67 11.46
C ILE A 75 -21.10 -16.71 11.54
N LYS A 76 -20.79 -18.00 11.73
CA LYS A 76 -21.82 -19.03 11.99
C LYS A 76 -22.56 -18.78 13.30
N ALA A 77 -21.85 -18.43 14.37
CA ALA A 77 -22.46 -18.07 15.65
C ALA A 77 -23.41 -16.86 15.49
N LYS A 78 -22.92 -15.78 14.85
CA LYS A 78 -23.74 -14.59 14.55
C LYS A 78 -24.96 -14.89 13.69
N ARG A 79 -24.87 -15.85 12.76
CA ARG A 79 -26.03 -16.31 11.99
C ARG A 79 -27.05 -17.03 12.87
N ALA A 80 -26.61 -17.88 13.79
CA ALA A 80 -27.51 -18.57 14.72
C ALA A 80 -28.23 -17.57 15.63
N GLU A 81 -27.51 -16.60 16.19
CA GLU A 81 -28.08 -15.50 16.98
C GLU A 81 -29.10 -14.68 16.17
N ALA A 82 -28.79 -14.33 14.92
CA ALA A 82 -29.72 -13.59 14.06
C ALA A 82 -30.99 -14.40 13.74
N LEU A 83 -30.88 -15.73 13.60
CA LEU A 83 -32.04 -16.60 13.41
C LEU A 83 -32.90 -16.69 14.67
N GLN A 84 -32.28 -16.79 15.85
CA GLN A 84 -32.99 -16.75 17.13
C GLN A 84 -33.73 -15.43 17.34
N LYS A 85 -33.13 -14.31 16.93
CA LYS A 85 -33.74 -12.97 16.99
C LYS A 85 -34.77 -12.70 15.89
N GLY A 86 -35.01 -13.63 14.97
CA GLY A 86 -35.91 -13.44 13.83
C GLY A 86 -35.41 -12.49 12.74
N ASP A 87 -34.16 -12.02 12.82
CA ASP A 87 -33.57 -11.11 11.83
C ASP A 87 -33.12 -11.87 10.57
N ARG A 88 -34.10 -12.11 9.70
CA ARG A 88 -33.92 -12.78 8.41
C ARG A 88 -32.92 -12.07 7.49
N ARG A 89 -32.85 -10.73 7.57
CA ARG A 89 -31.93 -9.91 6.75
C ARG A 89 -30.50 -10.20 7.14
N MET A 90 -30.18 -10.12 8.43
CA MET A 90 -28.84 -10.39 8.94
C MET A 90 -28.46 -11.86 8.76
N ALA A 91 -29.38 -12.80 8.99
CA ALA A 91 -29.14 -14.21 8.73
C ALA A 91 -28.75 -14.50 7.26
N THR A 92 -29.36 -13.78 6.32
CA THR A 92 -29.04 -13.87 4.88
C THR A 92 -27.67 -13.25 4.56
N ILE A 93 -27.35 -12.10 5.16
CA ILE A 93 -26.03 -11.47 5.01
C ILE A 93 -24.93 -12.40 5.53
N TYR A 94 -25.11 -12.96 6.73
CA TYR A 94 -24.16 -13.90 7.31
C TYR A 94 -24.02 -15.19 6.47
N LYS A 95 -25.10 -15.72 5.91
CA LYS A 95 -25.05 -16.85 4.94
C LYS A 95 -24.15 -16.51 3.75
N ARG A 96 -24.33 -15.33 3.14
CA ARG A 96 -23.52 -14.87 1.99
C ARG A 96 -22.05 -14.68 2.37
N GLN A 97 -21.78 -14.12 3.56
CA GLN A 97 -20.41 -13.96 4.07
C GLN A 97 -19.73 -15.32 4.29
N ILE A 98 -20.40 -16.29 4.89
CA ILE A 98 -19.89 -17.65 5.06
C ILE A 98 -19.53 -18.27 3.70
N ASN A 99 -20.40 -18.14 2.70
CA ASN A 99 -20.14 -18.67 1.36
C ASN A 99 -18.91 -18.02 0.70
N ARG A 100 -18.76 -16.70 0.83
CA ARG A 100 -17.58 -15.99 0.33
C ARG A 100 -16.30 -16.43 1.05
N LEU A 101 -16.35 -16.59 2.38
CA LEU A 101 -15.21 -17.06 3.15
C LEU A 101 -14.82 -18.49 2.76
N LYS A 102 -15.78 -19.42 2.60
CA LYS A 102 -15.52 -20.78 2.12
C LYS A 102 -14.84 -20.78 0.74
N LYS A 103 -15.30 -19.94 -0.19
CA LYS A 103 -14.66 -19.78 -1.51
C LYS A 103 -13.24 -19.27 -1.38
N ARG A 104 -12.99 -18.30 -0.49
CA ARG A 104 -11.63 -17.79 -0.20
C ARG A 104 -10.74 -18.86 0.42
N THR A 105 -11.25 -19.70 1.31
CA THR A 105 -10.50 -20.82 1.90
C THR A 105 -10.05 -21.82 0.85
N ARG A 106 -10.93 -22.18 -0.10
CA ARG A 106 -10.56 -23.06 -1.22
C ARG A 106 -9.47 -22.45 -2.09
N LYS A 107 -9.60 -21.17 -2.45
CA LYS A 107 -8.58 -20.46 -3.22
C LYS A 107 -7.25 -20.35 -2.48
N ALA A 108 -7.27 -20.05 -1.18
CA ALA A 108 -6.07 -19.98 -0.37
C ALA A 108 -5.37 -21.35 -0.25
N ALA A 109 -6.13 -22.44 -0.18
CA ALA A 109 -5.58 -23.79 -0.22
C ALA A 109 -4.99 -24.15 -1.60
N GLN A 110 -5.67 -23.78 -2.70
CA GLN A 110 -5.15 -23.98 -4.05
C GLN A 110 -3.84 -23.21 -4.28
N LEU A 111 -3.81 -21.92 -3.93
CA LEU A 111 -2.60 -21.09 -4.00
C LEU A 111 -1.47 -21.66 -3.15
N ALA A 112 -1.78 -22.23 -1.97
CA ALA A 112 -0.78 -22.88 -1.13
C ALA A 112 -0.21 -24.15 -1.81
N LEU A 113 -1.05 -24.94 -2.48
CA LEU A 113 -0.61 -26.12 -3.25
C LEU A 113 0.23 -25.71 -4.47
N GLU A 114 -0.22 -24.72 -5.24
CA GLU A 114 0.48 -24.18 -6.41
C GLU A 114 1.85 -23.56 -6.05
N SER A 115 2.01 -23.06 -4.82
CA SER A 115 3.30 -22.53 -4.35
C SER A 115 4.30 -23.60 -3.89
N GLN A 116 3.87 -24.86 -3.76
CA GLN A 116 4.71 -25.98 -3.31
C GLN A 116 5.15 -26.92 -4.43
N GLY A 117 4.62 -26.76 -5.65
CA GLY A 117 5.07 -27.47 -6.86
C GLY A 117 5.85 -26.55 -7.78
#